data_AF-A0A6B0XRE8-F1
#
_entry.id   AF-A0A6B0XRE8-F1
#
_cell.length_a   1.000
_cell.length_b   1.000
_cell.length_c   1.000
_cell.angle_alpha   90.00
_cell.angle_beta   90.00
_cell.angle_gamma   90.00
#
_symmetry.space_group_name_H-M   'P 1'
#
loop_
_entity.id
_entity.type
_entity.pdbx_description
1 polymer ?
#
loop_
_entity_poly.entity_id
_entity_poly.type
_entity_poly.pdbx_seq_one_letter_code
_entity_poly.pdbx_strand_id
1 'polypeptide(L)'
;MKRMNDRPTVERLPADWRRQAKSLRRYGGETPATAIERCAADLDATLRERDETTLSLVEAARESGYSRDHLGRLVRDGKIPNAGRPNAPRIARRHLPRKAPAQAPLAEEPRPRERSNAQIVQSIIDCIDSFQYDPQPSSGSPVMSSNTGCYRGLR
;
A
#
# COMPACT_ATOMS: atom_id res chain seq x y z
N MET A 1 5.03 -12.76 -14.36
CA MET A 1 4.69 -12.37 -12.97
C MET A 1 4.93 -10.88 -12.78
N LYS A 2 3.90 -10.09 -12.48
CA LYS A 2 4.01 -8.64 -12.20
C LYS A 2 4.56 -8.49 -10.77
N ARG A 3 5.69 -7.80 -10.59
CA ARG A 3 6.36 -7.70 -9.27
C ARG A 3 5.48 -6.96 -8.26
N MET A 4 5.49 -7.45 -7.03
CA MET A 4 4.65 -7.07 -5.88
C MET A 4 4.97 -5.67 -5.29
N ASN A 5 5.73 -4.82 -5.99
CA ASN A 5 6.12 -3.47 -5.55
C ASN A 5 5.54 -2.33 -6.39
N ASP A 6 4.60 -2.60 -7.30
CA ASP A 6 3.96 -1.55 -8.10
C ASP A 6 2.78 -0.95 -7.31
N ARG A 7 3.06 -0.30 -6.18
CA ARG A 7 2.04 0.54 -5.53
C ARG A 7 1.70 1.64 -6.53
N PRO A 8 0.46 1.71 -7.04
CA PRO A 8 0.11 2.74 -8.01
C PRO A 8 0.32 4.09 -7.34
N THR A 9 1.15 4.93 -7.95
CA THR A 9 1.26 6.32 -7.52
C THR A 9 -0.05 7.02 -7.84
N VAL A 10 -0.42 8.01 -7.03
CA VAL A 10 -1.70 8.72 -7.21
C VAL A 10 -1.78 9.33 -8.61
N GLU A 11 -0.66 9.79 -9.15
CA GLU A 11 -0.55 10.34 -10.50
C GLU A 11 -0.86 9.33 -11.62
N ARG A 12 -0.69 8.02 -11.38
CA ARG A 12 -0.95 6.97 -12.38
C ARG A 12 -2.38 6.45 -12.34
N LEU A 13 -3.11 6.66 -11.24
CA LEU A 13 -4.47 6.14 -11.04
C LEU A 13 -5.45 6.55 -12.16
N PRO A 14 -5.50 7.80 -12.66
CA PRO A 14 -6.42 8.15 -13.74
C PRO A 14 -6.20 7.32 -15.01
N ALA A 15 -4.93 7.04 -15.35
CA ALA A 15 -4.61 6.22 -16.52
C ALA A 15 -5.00 4.76 -16.31
N ASP A 16 -4.83 4.24 -15.09
CA ASP A 16 -5.17 2.86 -14.73
C ASP A 16 -6.70 2.66 -14.76
N TRP A 17 -7.45 3.59 -14.19
CA TRP A 17 -8.91 3.60 -14.20
C TRP A 17 -9.50 3.67 -15.61
N ARG A 18 -8.92 4.49 -16.51
CA ARG A 18 -9.33 4.50 -17.93
C ARG A 18 -9.08 3.16 -18.63
N ARG A 19 -7.99 2.46 -18.29
CA ARG A 19 -7.75 1.10 -18.82
C ARG A 19 -8.73 0.07 -18.26
N GLN A 20 -9.11 0.20 -17.00
CA GLN A 20 -10.14 -0.64 -16.38
C GLN A 20 -11.51 -0.39 -17.02
N ALA A 21 -11.90 0.86 -17.25
CA ALA A 21 -13.15 1.20 -17.95
C ALA A 21 -13.22 0.59 -19.35
N LYS A 22 -12.12 0.67 -20.12
CA LYS A 22 -12.02 0.00 -21.43
C LYS A 22 -12.21 -1.52 -21.33
N SER A 23 -11.72 -2.14 -20.25
CA SER A 23 -11.89 -3.57 -20.01
C SER A 23 -13.34 -3.90 -19.66
N LEU A 24 -14.01 -3.08 -18.84
CA LEU A 24 -15.42 -3.24 -18.49
C LEU A 24 -16.34 -3.12 -19.70
N ARG A 25 -16.09 -2.15 -20.60
CA ARG A 25 -16.84 -2.01 -21.86
C ARG A 25 -16.78 -3.27 -22.72
N ARG A 26 -15.62 -3.95 -22.77
CA ARG A 26 -15.47 -5.22 -23.51
C ARG A 26 -16.36 -6.35 -22.98
N TYR A 27 -16.74 -6.31 -21.71
CA TYR A 27 -17.60 -7.30 -21.07
C TYR A 27 -19.05 -6.79 -20.89
N GLY A 28 -19.44 -5.71 -21.58
CA GLY A 28 -20.80 -5.15 -21.52
C GLY A 28 -21.09 -4.28 -20.30
N GLY A 29 -20.08 -3.97 -19.48
CA GLY A 29 -20.21 -3.13 -18.28
C GLY A 29 -20.18 -1.62 -18.58
N GLU A 30 -21.16 -1.10 -19.32
CA GLU A 30 -21.17 0.31 -19.75
C GLU A 30 -21.33 1.29 -18.57
N THR A 31 -22.27 1.01 -17.67
CA THR A 31 -22.51 1.82 -16.45
C THR A 31 -21.28 1.91 -15.54
N PRO A 32 -20.65 0.79 -15.11
CA PRO A 32 -19.46 0.86 -14.26
C PRO A 32 -18.24 1.44 -15.01
N ALA A 33 -18.12 1.23 -16.33
CA ALA A 33 -17.07 1.88 -17.12
C ALA A 33 -17.20 3.41 -17.10
N THR A 34 -18.41 3.91 -17.32
CA THR A 34 -18.71 5.35 -17.29
C THR A 34 -18.44 5.95 -15.91
N ALA A 35 -18.81 5.25 -14.83
CA ALA A 35 -18.55 5.71 -13.47
C ALA A 35 -17.05 5.87 -13.20
N ILE A 36 -16.24 4.86 -13.56
CA ILE A 36 -14.79 4.90 -13.36
C ILE A 36 -14.12 5.96 -14.25
N GLU A 37 -14.60 6.17 -15.48
CA GLU A 37 -14.12 7.26 -16.34
C GLU A 37 -14.36 8.64 -15.74
N ARG A 38 -15.53 8.87 -15.11
CA ARG A 38 -15.82 10.10 -14.38
C ARG A 38 -14.87 10.29 -13.21
N CYS A 39 -14.70 9.29 -12.36
CA CYS A 39 -13.75 9.35 -11.25
C CYS A 39 -12.32 9.64 -11.75
N ALA A 40 -11.91 9.06 -12.88
CA ALA A 40 -10.60 9.31 -13.46
C ALA A 40 -10.47 10.75 -13.97
N ALA A 41 -11.53 11.32 -14.55
CA ALA A 41 -11.57 12.70 -15.00
C ALA A 41 -11.48 13.67 -13.81
N ASP A 42 -12.26 13.45 -12.76
CA ASP A 42 -12.27 14.29 -11.56
C ASP A 42 -10.91 14.32 -10.87
N LEU A 43 -10.30 13.13 -10.69
CA LEU A 43 -8.98 13.02 -10.08
C LEU A 43 -7.90 13.71 -10.95
N ASP A 44 -7.94 13.52 -12.26
CA ASP A 44 -7.01 14.13 -13.20
C ASP A 44 -7.14 15.67 -13.21
N ALA A 45 -8.37 16.19 -13.12
CA ALA A 45 -8.62 17.62 -12.96
C ALA A 45 -8.05 18.16 -11.64
N THR A 46 -8.31 17.49 -10.52
CA THR A 46 -7.77 17.89 -9.20
C THR A 46 -6.24 17.84 -9.19
N LEU A 47 -5.62 16.84 -9.81
CA LEU A 47 -4.16 16.75 -9.92
C LEU A 47 -3.59 17.90 -10.75
N ARG A 48 -4.23 18.27 -11.87
CA ARG A 48 -3.81 19.43 -12.68
C ARG A 48 -3.90 20.73 -11.88
N GLU A 49 -5.02 20.98 -11.20
CA GLU A 49 -5.19 22.18 -10.36
C GLU A 49 -4.12 22.24 -9.25
N ARG A 50 -3.84 21.10 -8.61
CA ARG A 50 -2.79 20.99 -7.60
C ARG A 50 -1.42 21.33 -8.20
N ASP A 51 -1.12 20.82 -9.38
CA ASP A 51 0.17 21.00 -10.06
C ASP A 51 0.37 22.42 -10.62
N GLU A 52 -0.73 23.13 -10.91
CA GLU A 52 -0.74 24.53 -11.32
C GLU A 52 -0.64 25.52 -10.16
N THR A 53 -0.98 25.07 -8.94
CA THR A 53 -0.86 25.89 -7.72
C THR A 53 0.56 26.46 -7.58
N THR A 54 0.64 27.78 -7.46
CA THR A 54 1.91 28.50 -7.30
C THR A 54 2.26 28.64 -5.83
N LEU A 55 3.46 28.17 -5.47
CA LEU A 55 3.99 28.23 -4.12
C LEU A 55 5.01 29.35 -3.99
N SER A 56 5.07 29.95 -2.81
CA SER A 56 6.22 30.77 -2.41
C SER A 56 7.48 29.91 -2.29
N LEU A 57 8.66 30.52 -2.32
CA LEU A 57 9.92 29.77 -2.14
C LEU A 57 10.01 29.04 -0.79
N VAL A 58 9.31 29.53 0.25
CA VAL A 58 9.28 28.89 1.57
C VAL A 58 8.42 27.62 1.54
N GLU A 59 7.25 27.68 0.93
CA GLU A 59 6.37 26.51 0.75
C GLU A 59 7.02 25.48 -0.19
N ALA A 60 7.61 25.96 -1.29
CA ALA A 60 8.37 25.15 -2.23
C ALA A 60 9.53 24.41 -1.55
N ALA A 61 10.25 25.06 -0.62
CA ALA A 61 11.32 24.43 0.15
C ALA A 61 10.81 23.28 1.03
N ARG A 62 9.67 23.49 1.70
CA ARG A 62 9.03 22.46 2.53
C ARG A 62 8.59 21.25 1.70
N GLU A 63 8.07 21.48 0.50
CA GLU A 63 7.54 20.41 -0.35
C GLU A 63 8.64 19.66 -1.12
N SER A 64 9.68 20.36 -1.58
CA SER A 64 10.76 19.77 -2.38
C SER A 64 11.93 19.20 -1.56
N GLY A 65 12.08 19.64 -0.30
CA GLY A 65 13.23 19.31 0.55
C GLY A 65 14.53 20.05 0.17
N TYR A 66 14.46 21.03 -0.73
CA TYR A 66 15.56 21.95 -1.03
C TYR A 66 15.50 23.21 -0.18
N SER A 67 16.63 23.90 -0.02
CA SER A 67 16.65 25.19 0.66
C SER A 67 16.04 26.29 -0.23
N ARG A 68 15.45 27.30 0.43
CA ARG A 68 14.88 28.49 -0.22
C ARG A 68 15.89 29.19 -1.14
N ASP A 69 17.14 29.30 -0.69
CA ASP A 69 18.19 30.00 -1.43
C ASP A 69 18.62 29.22 -2.67
N HIS A 70 18.64 27.88 -2.59
CA HIS A 70 18.90 27.03 -3.74
C HIS A 70 17.79 27.15 -4.78
N LEU A 71 16.52 27.09 -4.36
CA LEU A 71 15.37 27.29 -5.24
C LEU A 71 15.38 28.70 -5.87
N GLY A 72 15.68 29.74 -5.09
CA GLY A 72 15.81 31.10 -5.59
C GLY A 72 16.92 31.26 -6.64
N ARG A 73 18.04 30.55 -6.47
CA ARG A 73 19.10 30.48 -7.49
C ARG A 73 18.62 29.78 -8.76
N LEU A 74 17.93 28.65 -8.66
CA LEU A 74 17.39 27.94 -9.84
C LEU A 74 16.40 28.80 -10.65
N VAL A 75 15.61 29.64 -9.97
CA VAL A 75 14.71 30.59 -10.64
C VAL A 75 15.49 31.72 -11.32
N ARG A 76 16.52 32.29 -10.65
CA ARG A 76 17.37 33.34 -11.24
C ARG A 76 18.19 32.84 -12.43
N ASP A 77 18.67 31.60 -12.36
CA ASP A 77 19.42 30.93 -13.42
C ASP A 77 18.52 30.48 -14.59
N GLY A 78 17.20 30.71 -14.51
CA GLY A 78 16.23 30.37 -15.56
C GLY A 78 15.92 28.88 -15.68
N LYS A 79 16.39 28.04 -14.76
CA LYS A 79 16.14 26.58 -14.75
C LYS A 79 14.71 26.24 -14.33
N ILE A 80 14.11 27.08 -13.48
CA ILE A 80 12.71 26.96 -13.06
C ILE A 80 11.99 28.25 -13.45
N PRO A 81 10.85 28.18 -14.13
CA PRO A 81 10.11 29.37 -14.51
C PRO A 81 9.53 30.07 -13.28
N ASN A 82 9.70 31.40 -13.22
CA ASN A 82 9.05 32.23 -12.21
C ASN A 82 7.56 32.39 -12.57
N ALA A 83 6.67 31.85 -11.74
CA ALA A 83 5.23 32.01 -11.86
C ALA A 83 4.69 33.22 -11.07
N GLY A 84 5.58 33.99 -10.42
CA GLY A 84 5.26 35.16 -9.61
C GLY A 84 5.63 36.47 -10.29
N ARG A 85 5.98 37.49 -9.48
CA ARG A 85 6.39 38.82 -9.95
C ARG A 85 7.92 38.98 -9.88
N PRO A 86 8.50 39.94 -10.61
CA PRO A 86 9.87 40.38 -10.34
C PRO A 86 10.03 40.74 -8.86
N ASN A 87 11.08 40.25 -8.20
CA ASN A 87 11.35 40.37 -6.75
C ASN A 87 10.41 39.60 -5.79
N ALA A 88 9.39 38.91 -6.30
CA ALA A 88 8.55 38.00 -5.51
C ALA A 88 8.38 36.66 -6.24
N PRO A 89 9.46 35.85 -6.33
CA PRO A 89 9.44 34.63 -7.10
C PRO A 89 8.49 33.58 -6.51
N ARG A 90 7.69 32.97 -7.38
CA ARG A 90 6.83 31.82 -7.07
C ARG A 90 7.12 30.68 -8.03
N ILE A 91 6.94 29.45 -7.56
CA ILE A 91 7.19 28.23 -8.33
C ILE A 91 5.89 27.43 -8.39
N ALA A 92 5.45 27.06 -9.59
CA ALA A 92 4.33 26.13 -9.73
C ALA A 92 4.74 24.73 -9.25
N ARG A 93 3.82 24.02 -8.59
CA ARG A 93 4.10 22.67 -8.03
C ARG A 93 4.70 21.70 -9.05
N ARG A 94 4.21 21.72 -10.29
CA ARG A 94 4.74 20.89 -11.40
C ARG A 94 6.23 21.08 -11.68
N HIS A 95 6.78 22.25 -11.36
CA HIS A 95 8.18 22.61 -11.64
C HIS A 95 9.09 22.43 -10.42
N LEU A 96 8.57 21.92 -9.31
CA LEU A 96 9.38 21.63 -8.13
C LEU A 96 10.33 20.47 -8.42
N PRO A 97 11.64 20.64 -8.18
CA PRO A 97 12.57 19.53 -8.23
C PRO A 97 12.22 18.57 -7.09
N ARG A 98 11.80 17.35 -7.42
CA ARG A 98 11.60 16.31 -6.41
C ARG A 98 12.97 15.75 -6.06
N LYS A 99 13.46 16.07 -4.85
CA LYS A 99 14.57 15.29 -4.28
C LYS A 99 14.03 13.86 -4.16
N ALA A 100 14.68 12.88 -4.79
CA ALA A 100 14.39 11.49 -4.47
C ALA A 100 14.42 11.40 -2.95
N PRO A 101 13.44 10.76 -2.29
CA PRO A 101 13.57 10.53 -0.87
C PRO A 101 14.96 9.93 -0.72
N ALA A 102 15.82 10.57 0.07
CA ALA A 102 16.95 9.83 0.60
C ALA A 102 16.27 8.55 1.08
N GLN A 103 16.64 7.39 0.56
CA GLN A 103 16.37 6.19 1.33
C GLN A 103 16.94 6.59 2.68
N ALA A 104 16.07 6.88 3.64
CA ALA A 104 16.47 6.81 5.02
C ALA A 104 17.20 5.47 5.03
N PRO A 105 18.48 5.43 5.42
CA PRO A 105 19.09 4.15 5.71
C PRO A 105 18.02 3.47 6.52
N LEU A 106 17.47 2.35 6.02
CA LEU A 106 16.53 1.54 6.76
C LEU A 106 17.13 1.55 8.15
N ALA A 107 16.49 2.24 9.10
CA ALA A 107 17.02 2.33 10.44
C ALA A 107 17.20 0.86 10.77
N GLU A 108 18.46 0.40 10.80
CA GLU A 108 18.75 -1.01 10.95
C GLU A 108 17.99 -1.37 12.20
N GLU A 109 16.90 -2.13 12.04
CA GLU A 109 16.23 -2.68 13.20
C GLU A 109 17.35 -3.29 14.03
N PRO A 110 17.46 -2.96 15.33
CA PRO A 110 18.57 -3.44 16.14
C PRO A 110 18.63 -4.95 15.90
N ARG A 111 19.71 -5.41 15.25
CA ARG A 111 19.83 -6.80 14.78
C ARG A 111 19.30 -7.68 15.91
N PRO A 112 18.19 -8.43 15.70
CA PRO A 112 17.67 -9.28 16.76
C PRO A 112 18.86 -10.13 17.20
N ARG A 113 19.25 -10.02 18.48
CA ARG A 113 20.41 -10.76 19.02
C ARG A 113 20.22 -12.20 18.53
N GLU A 114 21.17 -12.70 17.74
CA GLU A 114 21.11 -14.06 17.21
C GLU A 114 20.87 -14.99 18.39
N ARG A 115 19.64 -15.48 18.53
CA ARG A 115 19.37 -16.55 19.48
C ARG A 115 20.11 -17.74 18.91
N SER A 116 21.01 -18.31 19.69
CA SER A 116 21.65 -19.55 19.27
C SER A 116 20.57 -20.60 19.03
N ASN A 117 20.83 -21.57 18.15
CA ASN A 117 19.88 -22.66 17.89
C ASN A 117 19.43 -23.33 19.21
N ALA A 118 20.31 -23.40 20.21
CA ALA A 118 19.97 -23.88 21.56
C ALA A 118 18.90 -23.03 22.26
N GLN A 119 18.94 -21.69 22.14
CA GLN A 119 17.94 -20.79 22.73
C GLN A 119 16.60 -20.84 21.99
N ILE A 120 16.60 -21.10 20.68
CA ILE A 120 15.37 -21.31 19.90
C ILE A 120 14.71 -22.62 20.32
N VAL A 121 15.51 -23.70 20.41
CA VAL A 121 15.03 -25.02 20.85
C VAL A 121 14.50 -24.96 22.28
N GLN A 122 15.21 -24.29 23.19
CA GLN A 122 14.76 -24.17 24.58
C GLN A 122 13.42 -23.43 24.70
N SER A 123 13.23 -22.34 23.94
CA SER A 123 11.95 -21.61 23.93
C SER A 123 10.79 -22.44 23.40
N ILE A 124 11.04 -23.41 22.51
CA ILE A 124 10.02 -24.33 22.00
C ILE A 124 9.72 -25.40 23.04
N ILE A 125 10.75 -25.96 23.68
CA ILE A 125 10.60 -26.95 24.77
C ILE A 125 9.81 -26.34 25.93
N ASP A 126 10.17 -25.15 26.40
CA ASP A 126 9.48 -24.47 27.50
C ASP A 126 8.00 -24.19 27.18
N CYS A 127 7.69 -23.95 25.90
CA CYS A 127 6.32 -23.73 25.44
C CYS A 127 5.51 -25.02 25.35
N ILE A 128 6.17 -26.14 24.97
CA ILE A 128 5.56 -27.47 24.94
C ILE A 128 5.34 -28.00 26.37
N ASP A 129 6.29 -27.82 27.27
CA ASP A 129 6.18 -28.26 28.67
C ASP A 129 5.13 -27.46 29.46
N SER A 130 4.80 -26.25 29.01
CA SER A 130 3.68 -25.47 29.54
C SER A 130 2.30 -26.00 29.12
N PHE A 131 2.22 -26.88 28.12
CA PHE A 131 1.01 -27.59 27.72
C PHE A 131 0.98 -28.96 28.42
N GLN A 132 0.41 -28.99 29.63
CA GLN A 132 0.22 -30.22 30.40
C GLN A 132 -0.46 -31.33 29.58
N TYR A 133 0.26 -32.44 29.39
CA TYR A 133 -0.26 -33.70 28.89
C TYR A 133 -0.96 -34.43 30.04
N ASP A 134 -2.27 -34.62 29.94
CA ASP A 134 -3.07 -35.39 30.89
C ASP A 134 -3.30 -36.80 30.31
N PRO A 135 -2.58 -37.85 30.76
CA PRO A 135 -2.72 -39.19 30.18
C PRO A 135 -4.01 -39.86 30.66
N GLN A 136 -4.99 -39.99 29.77
CA GLN A 136 -6.15 -40.86 30.01
C GLN A 136 -5.72 -42.35 29.98
N PRO A 137 -6.10 -43.19 30.95
CA PRO A 137 -5.84 -44.61 30.89
C PRO A 137 -6.78 -45.32 29.91
N SER A 138 -6.18 -46.11 29.04
CA SER A 138 -6.80 -47.04 28.10
C SER A 138 -7.55 -48.17 28.79
N SER A 139 -8.77 -48.49 28.35
CA SER A 139 -9.21 -49.87 27.98
C SER A 139 -10.73 -49.94 27.74
N GLY A 140 -11.14 -50.52 26.59
CA GLY A 140 -12.53 -50.89 26.34
C GLY A 140 -12.98 -50.76 24.88
N SER A 141 -12.54 -51.69 24.03
CA SER A 141 -12.91 -51.81 22.62
C SER A 141 -14.41 -52.11 22.37
N PRO A 142 -14.90 -51.90 21.12
CA PRO A 142 -16.31 -51.85 20.77
C PRO A 142 -16.89 -53.21 20.40
N VAL A 143 -18.17 -53.43 20.71
CA VAL A 143 -18.94 -54.59 20.23
C VAL A 143 -19.94 -54.12 19.19
N MET A 144 -19.79 -54.65 17.97
CA MET A 144 -20.78 -54.59 16.89
C MET A 144 -22.13 -55.14 17.35
N SER A 145 -23.25 -54.51 16.96
CA SER A 145 -24.45 -55.28 16.61
C SER A 145 -25.45 -54.47 15.78
N SER A 146 -25.46 -54.82 14.49
CA SER A 146 -26.65 -55.13 13.67
C SER A 146 -27.88 -54.22 13.74
N ASN A 147 -28.03 -53.45 12.67
CA ASN A 147 -29.30 -53.00 12.13
C ASN A 147 -30.11 -54.22 11.63
N THR A 148 -31.25 -54.53 12.26
CA THR A 148 -32.31 -55.36 11.68
C THR A 148 -33.64 -54.91 12.28
N GLY A 149 -34.58 -54.51 11.42
CA GLY A 149 -35.72 -53.69 11.79
C GLY A 149 -36.95 -54.43 12.29
N CYS A 150 -38.07 -53.70 12.35
CA CYS A 150 -39.45 -54.14 12.10
C CYS A 150 -40.42 -53.01 12.43
N TYR A 151 -40.86 -52.25 11.42
CA TYR A 151 -42.16 -51.57 11.44
C TYR A 151 -43.19 -52.54 10.88
N ARG A 152 -44.10 -53.07 11.71
CA ARG A 152 -45.46 -53.45 11.26
C ARG A 152 -46.41 -53.81 12.42
N GLY A 153 -47.55 -53.12 12.42
CA GLY A 153 -48.87 -53.62 12.86
C GLY A 153 -49.15 -53.53 14.37
N LEU A 154 -50.39 -53.34 14.82
CA LEU A 154 -51.69 -53.36 14.17
C LEU A 154 -52.73 -52.88 15.20
N ARG A 155 -53.78 -52.20 14.69
CA ARG A 155 -55.14 -52.02 15.24
C ARG A 155 -55.36 -50.99 16.34
#